data_AF-A0AAW6MCK3-F1
#
_entry.id   AF-A0AAW6MCK3-F1
#
_cell.length_a   1.000
_cell.length_b   1.000
_cell.length_c   1.000
_cell.angle_alpha   90.00
_cell.angle_beta   90.00
_cell.angle_gamma   90.00
#
_symmetry.space_group_name_H-M   'P 1'
#
loop_
_entity.id
_entity.type
_entity.pdbx_description
1 polymer ?
#
loop_
_entity_poly.entity_id
_entity_poly.type
_entity_poly.pdbx_seq_one_letter_code
_entity_poly.pdbx_strand_id
1 'polypeptide(L)'
;EGGVVLQLSVYKHGRLIPVSDPFVLDGSTGGVQYFEGSDETEEIKLLNKYHQFIEPFAQRMVGGVFEGSNRADFPQKDTLYVVKEAPVRLYSVVTLSSTKHYRYVRYVGPENGYCNVSEVAFYEDPADTCAFHLHFAH
;
A
#
# COMPACT_ATOMS: atom_id res chain seq x y z
N GLU A 1 3.25 -5.58 18.46
CA GLU A 1 3.00 -4.13 18.53
C GLU A 1 4.29 -3.39 18.21
N GLY A 2 4.22 -2.24 17.52
CA GLY A 2 5.41 -1.43 17.28
C GLY A 2 5.81 -0.73 18.57
N GLY A 3 6.97 -1.08 19.14
CA GLY A 3 7.54 -0.37 20.27
C GLY A 3 8.22 0.94 19.85
N VAL A 4 8.31 1.90 20.76
CA VAL A 4 9.14 3.09 20.57
C VAL A 4 10.54 2.77 21.09
N VAL A 5 11.54 2.80 20.21
CA VAL A 5 12.95 2.74 20.58
C VAL A 5 13.47 4.17 20.67
N LEU A 6 14.11 4.49 21.78
CA LEU A 6 14.68 5.80 22.08
C LEU A 6 16.20 5.74 21.89
N GLN A 7 16.81 6.87 21.54
CA GLN A 7 18.26 7.03 21.56
C GLN A 7 18.61 8.40 22.13
N LEU A 8 19.40 8.45 23.20
CA LEU A 8 19.81 9.70 23.79
C LEU A 8 20.83 10.38 22.87
N SER A 9 20.58 11.64 22.53
CA SER A 9 21.45 12.42 21.65
C SER A 9 21.67 13.82 22.19
N VAL A 10 22.87 14.35 21.99
CA VAL A 10 23.21 15.75 22.30
C VAL A 10 23.26 16.55 21.01
N TYR A 11 22.64 17.73 21.01
CA TYR A 11 22.68 18.64 19.86
C TYR A 11 23.90 19.58 19.95
N LYS A 12 24.85 19.47 19.02
CA LYS A 12 26.04 20.33 18.93
C LYS A 12 26.34 20.66 17.48
N HIS A 13 26.70 21.92 17.21
CA HIS A 13 27.10 22.40 15.87
C HIS A 13 26.10 22.03 14.75
N GLY A 14 24.80 22.14 15.02
CA GLY A 14 23.77 21.84 14.03
C GLY A 14 23.45 20.35 13.84
N ARG A 15 24.06 19.44 14.62
CA ARG A 15 23.89 17.99 14.48
C ARG A 15 23.46 17.33 15.79
N LEU A 16 22.66 16.28 15.67
CA LEU A 16 22.39 15.33 16.75
C LEU A 16 23.54 14.31 16.81
N ILE A 17 24.15 14.18 17.98
CA ILE A 17 25.23 13.22 18.26
C ILE A 17 24.68 12.22 19.26
N PRO A 18 24.48 10.94 18.87
CA PRO A 18 24.09 9.89 19.80
C PRO A 18 25.12 9.76 20.93
N VAL A 19 24.64 9.64 22.15
CA VAL A 19 25.47 9.44 23.37
C VAL A 19 25.03 8.22 24.18
N SER A 20 24.10 7.44 23.64
CA SER A 20 23.72 6.14 24.16
C SER A 20 23.46 5.16 23.02
N ASP A 21 23.51 3.88 23.35
CA ASP A 21 22.87 2.86 22.53
C ASP A 21 21.35 3.07 22.51
N PRO A 22 20.64 2.59 21.46
CA PRO A 22 19.19 2.60 21.45
C PRO A 22 18.63 1.81 22.64
N PHE A 23 17.48 2.22 23.18
CA PHE A 23 16.85 1.54 24.32
C PHE A 23 15.32 1.62 24.29
N VAL A 24 14.67 0.68 24.97
CA VAL A 24 13.25 0.75 25.33
C VAL A 24 13.13 1.21 26.78
N LEU A 25 12.18 2.13 27.02
CA LEU A 25 11.74 2.54 28.35
C LEU A 25 10.42 1.85 28.65
N ASP A 26 10.40 1.02 29.70
CA ASP A 26 9.17 0.45 30.23
C ASP A 26 8.41 1.55 30.99
N GLY A 27 7.28 1.99 30.44
CA GLY A 27 6.46 3.04 31.04
C GLY A 27 5.78 2.64 32.36
N SER A 28 5.70 1.34 32.66
CA SER A 28 5.05 0.82 33.87
C SER A 28 6.03 0.65 35.04
N THR A 29 7.27 0.24 34.75
CA THR A 29 8.30 -0.01 35.77
C THR A 29 9.37 1.09 35.84
N GLY A 30 9.50 1.90 34.78
CA GLY A 30 10.61 2.83 34.59
C GLY A 30 11.92 2.12 34.20
N GLY A 31 11.90 0.81 33.97
CA GLY A 31 13.07 0.04 33.55
C GLY A 31 13.57 0.45 32.16
N VAL A 32 14.89 0.43 31.99
CA VAL A 32 15.53 0.72 30.70
C VAL A 32 16.24 -0.54 30.21
N GLN A 33 15.93 -0.95 28.99
CA GLN A 33 16.62 -2.04 28.30
C GLN A 33 17.34 -1.50 27.06
N TYR A 34 18.66 -1.59 27.05
CA TYR A 34 19.49 -1.18 25.91
C TYR A 34 19.59 -2.29 24.86
N PHE A 35 19.72 -1.87 23.60
CA PHE A 35 20.06 -2.74 22.48
C PHE A 35 21.54 -2.57 22.18
N GLU A 36 22.34 -3.57 22.54
CA GLU A 36 23.75 -3.60 22.19
C GLU A 36 23.90 -3.92 20.70
N GLY A 37 24.79 -3.19 20.03
CA GLY A 37 25.10 -3.47 18.63
C GLY A 37 25.78 -4.83 18.50
N SER A 38 25.35 -5.62 17.51
CA SER A 38 26.08 -6.80 17.06
C SER A 38 26.84 -6.46 15.78
N ASP A 39 28.02 -7.05 15.60
CA ASP A 39 28.74 -7.03 14.32
C ASP A 39 28.08 -7.99 13.29
N GLU A 40 27.10 -8.79 13.71
CA GLU A 40 26.32 -9.64 12.84
C GLU A 40 25.34 -8.83 11.99
N THR A 41 25.43 -9.01 10.68
CA THR A 41 24.50 -8.42 9.72
C THR A 41 23.37 -9.39 9.40
N GLU A 42 22.14 -8.90 9.51
CA GLU A 42 20.93 -9.60 9.07
C GLU A 42 20.28 -8.90 7.88
N GLU A 43 19.77 -9.67 6.92
CA GLU A 43 18.95 -9.13 5.86
C GLU A 43 17.53 -8.86 6.37
N ILE A 44 17.16 -7.58 6.45
CA ILE A 44 15.80 -7.17 6.80
C ILE A 44 15.06 -6.67 5.57
N LYS A 45 13.84 -7.17 5.37
CA LYS A 45 12.93 -6.65 4.34
C LYS A 45 11.98 -5.62 4.93
N LEU A 46 12.37 -4.35 4.86
CA LEU A 46 11.48 -3.24 5.21
C LEU A 46 10.42 -3.08 4.13
N LEU A 47 9.18 -3.37 4.49
CA LEU A 47 8.07 -3.32 3.55
C LEU A 47 7.22 -2.04 3.68
N ASN A 48 7.49 -1.17 4.65
CA ASN A 48 6.88 0.16 4.80
C ASN A 48 7.75 1.07 5.69
N LYS A 49 7.71 2.37 5.41
CA LYS A 49 8.30 3.41 6.27
C LYS A 49 7.35 3.92 7.36
N TYR A 50 6.04 3.88 7.10
CA TYR A 50 4.99 4.36 8.01
C TYR A 50 3.96 3.26 8.28
N HIS A 51 3.29 3.31 9.43
CA HIS A 51 2.20 2.39 9.73
C HIS A 51 1.06 2.58 8.71
N GLN A 52 0.72 1.51 7.98
CA GLN A 52 -0.37 1.52 6.98
C GLN A 52 -1.75 1.82 7.57
N PHE A 53 -1.91 1.73 8.89
CA PHE A 53 -3.16 2.08 9.57
C PHE A 53 -3.46 3.58 9.57
N ILE A 54 -2.53 4.44 9.15
CA ILE A 54 -2.71 5.90 9.21
C ILE A 54 -3.42 6.44 7.96
N GLU A 55 -3.46 5.70 6.85
CA GLU A 55 -3.91 6.25 5.57
C GLU A 55 -5.21 5.60 5.06
N PRO A 56 -6.36 6.30 5.10
CA PRO A 56 -7.66 5.76 4.70
C PRO A 56 -7.83 5.62 3.17
N PHE A 57 -6.76 5.73 2.39
CA PHE A 57 -6.82 5.80 0.93
C PHE A 57 -7.38 4.52 0.30
N ALA A 58 -7.02 3.35 0.83
CA ALA A 58 -7.58 2.08 0.35
C ALA A 58 -9.10 2.00 0.58
N GLN A 59 -9.60 2.62 1.67
CA GLN A 59 -11.03 2.66 1.95
C GLN A 59 -11.77 3.46 0.87
N ARG A 60 -11.17 4.54 0.36
CA ARG A 60 -11.76 5.37 -0.71
C ARG A 60 -11.96 4.63 -2.04
N MET A 61 -11.42 3.41 -2.18
CA MET A 61 -11.71 2.55 -3.33
C MET A 61 -13.05 1.80 -3.20
N VAL A 62 -13.60 1.65 -2.00
CA VAL A 62 -14.85 0.91 -1.73
C VAL A 62 -16.03 1.56 -2.45
N GLY A 63 -16.73 0.78 -3.26
CA GLY A 63 -17.79 1.23 -4.16
C GLY A 63 -17.30 1.64 -5.55
N GLY A 64 -15.98 1.74 -5.76
CA GLY A 64 -15.40 1.96 -7.09
C GLY A 64 -15.65 0.78 -8.03
N VAL A 65 -15.67 1.06 -9.33
CA VAL A 65 -16.12 0.12 -10.36
C VAL A 65 -15.07 -0.04 -11.45
N PHE A 66 -14.79 -1.28 -11.83
CA PHE A 66 -14.06 -1.61 -13.05
C PHE A 66 -15.05 -1.86 -14.18
N GLU A 67 -14.91 -1.12 -15.26
CA GLU A 67 -15.81 -1.14 -16.41
C GLU A 67 -15.07 -1.54 -17.69
N GLY A 68 -15.73 -2.30 -18.56
CA GLY A 68 -15.23 -2.68 -19.89
C GLY A 68 -16.12 -2.15 -21.01
N SER A 69 -15.53 -1.69 -22.11
CA SER A 69 -16.25 -1.27 -23.32
C SER A 69 -15.45 -1.56 -24.60
N ASN A 70 -16.15 -1.69 -25.72
CA ASN A 70 -15.56 -1.71 -27.06
C ASN A 70 -15.60 -0.35 -27.75
N ARG A 71 -16.05 0.70 -27.05
CA ARG A 71 -16.00 2.09 -27.50
C ARG A 71 -15.29 2.97 -26.47
N ALA A 72 -14.42 3.86 -26.94
CA ALA A 72 -13.57 4.68 -26.07
C ALA A 72 -14.35 5.69 -25.21
N ASP A 73 -15.58 6.04 -25.62
CA ASP A 73 -16.49 6.95 -24.92
C ASP A 73 -17.35 6.24 -23.85
N PHE A 74 -17.26 4.92 -23.72
CA PHE A 74 -18.02 4.10 -22.75
C PHE A 74 -19.57 4.31 -22.73
N PRO A 75 -20.28 4.55 -23.86
CA PRO A 75 -21.74 4.70 -23.84
C PRO A 75 -22.44 3.35 -23.61
N GLN A 76 -21.81 2.27 -24.07
CA GLN A 76 -22.21 0.88 -23.82
C GLN A 76 -21.05 0.20 -23.11
N LYS A 77 -21.23 -0.03 -21.81
CA LYS A 77 -20.20 -0.55 -20.93
C LYS A 77 -20.78 -1.64 -20.04
N ASP A 78 -19.96 -2.61 -19.72
CA ASP A 78 -20.28 -3.67 -18.78
C ASP A 78 -19.51 -3.43 -17.47
N THR A 79 -20.17 -3.69 -16.35
CA THR A 79 -19.50 -3.73 -15.06
C THR A 79 -18.75 -5.05 -14.92
N LEU A 80 -17.42 -4.97 -14.82
CA LEU A 80 -16.55 -6.12 -14.64
C LEU A 80 -16.45 -6.49 -13.16
N TYR A 81 -16.23 -5.50 -12.30
CA TYR A 81 -16.10 -5.71 -10.86
C TYR A 81 -16.48 -4.46 -10.07
N VAL A 82 -17.03 -4.66 -8.86
CA VAL A 82 -17.29 -3.61 -7.88
C VAL A 82 -16.45 -3.90 -6.65
N VAL A 83 -15.66 -2.93 -6.21
CA VAL A 83 -14.83 -3.04 -5.00
C VAL A 83 -15.74 -3.02 -3.77
N LYS A 84 -15.92 -4.17 -3.11
CA LYS A 84 -16.82 -4.30 -1.95
C LYS A 84 -16.13 -4.01 -0.62
N GLU A 85 -14.82 -4.25 -0.58
CA GLU A 85 -13.99 -4.12 0.61
C GLU A 85 -12.70 -3.39 0.25
N ALA A 86 -12.10 -2.71 1.23
CA ALA A 86 -10.86 -1.99 1.00
C ALA A 86 -9.76 -2.98 0.58
N PRO A 87 -9.00 -2.70 -0.50
CA PRO A 87 -7.90 -3.56 -0.91
C PRO A 87 -6.90 -3.79 0.23
N VAL A 88 -6.43 -5.03 0.34
CA VAL A 88 -5.43 -5.40 1.34
C VAL A 88 -4.02 -5.03 0.88
N ARG A 89 -3.07 -5.18 1.78
CA ARG A 89 -1.66 -4.87 1.57
C ARG A 89 -1.07 -5.56 0.33
N LEU A 90 -0.18 -4.85 -0.37
CA LEU A 90 0.48 -5.24 -1.64
C LEU A 90 -0.47 -5.21 -2.83
N TYR A 91 -1.34 -6.20 -2.98
CA TYR A 91 -2.28 -6.27 -4.09
C TYR A 91 -3.49 -7.14 -3.75
N SER A 92 -4.61 -6.87 -4.43
CA SER A 92 -5.81 -7.70 -4.40
C SER A 92 -6.08 -8.23 -5.81
N VAL A 93 -6.36 -9.52 -5.93
CA VAL A 93 -6.65 -10.18 -7.22
C VAL A 93 -8.13 -10.49 -7.30
N VAL A 94 -8.72 -10.19 -8.45
CA VAL A 94 -10.11 -10.51 -8.77
C VAL A 94 -10.13 -11.32 -10.06
N THR A 95 -10.70 -12.52 -9.99
CA THR A 95 -10.95 -13.34 -11.18
C THR A 95 -12.33 -13.03 -11.73
N LEU A 96 -12.40 -12.68 -13.01
CA LEU A 96 -13.65 -12.46 -13.73
C LEU A 96 -14.14 -13.77 -14.34
N SER A 97 -15.45 -14.01 -14.35
CA SER A 97 -16.07 -15.20 -14.95
C SER A 97 -16.52 -15.00 -16.41
N SER A 98 -16.43 -13.76 -16.93
CA SER A 98 -16.86 -13.44 -18.29
C SER A 98 -15.77 -13.74 -19.30
N THR A 99 -16.14 -14.35 -20.43
CA THR A 99 -15.25 -14.57 -21.59
C THR A 99 -15.35 -13.47 -22.64
N LYS A 100 -16.09 -12.38 -22.36
CA LYS A 100 -16.27 -11.28 -23.31
C LYS A 100 -14.99 -10.45 -23.43
N HIS A 101 -14.59 -10.15 -24.66
CA HIS A 101 -13.43 -9.30 -24.94
C HIS A 101 -13.81 -7.80 -24.95
N TYR A 102 -12.91 -6.99 -24.38
CA TYR A 102 -13.04 -5.52 -24.30
C TYR A 102 -11.80 -4.84 -24.85
N ARG A 103 -11.99 -3.83 -25.69
CA ARG A 103 -10.90 -2.98 -26.20
C ARG A 103 -10.48 -1.90 -25.20
N TYR A 104 -11.38 -1.47 -24.33
CA TYR A 104 -11.15 -0.43 -23.34
C TYR A 104 -11.61 -0.90 -21.98
N VAL A 105 -10.78 -0.68 -20.96
CA VAL A 105 -11.08 -0.93 -19.56
C VAL A 105 -10.73 0.31 -18.75
N ARG A 106 -11.50 0.58 -17.68
CA ARG A 106 -11.20 1.69 -16.77
C ARG A 106 -11.63 1.38 -15.34
N TYR A 107 -10.99 2.07 -14.42
CA TYR A 107 -11.47 2.21 -13.05
C TYR A 107 -12.26 3.53 -12.92
N VAL A 108 -13.41 3.48 -12.26
CA VAL A 108 -14.22 4.64 -11.90
C VAL A 108 -14.30 4.68 -10.38
N GLY A 109 -13.67 5.70 -9.78
CA GLY A 109 -13.74 5.91 -8.34
C GLY A 109 -15.17 6.19 -7.86
N PRO A 110 -15.51 5.80 -6.63
CA PRO A 110 -16.81 6.11 -6.05
C PRO A 110 -16.95 7.62 -5.81
N GLU A 111 -18.18 8.07 -5.57
CA GLU A 111 -18.43 9.45 -5.14
C GLU A 111 -17.61 9.76 -3.87
N ASN A 112 -16.94 10.91 -3.84
CA ASN A 112 -16.00 11.31 -2.78
C ASN A 112 -14.77 10.39 -2.58
N GLY A 113 -14.50 9.46 -3.50
CA GLY A 113 -13.33 8.58 -3.46
C GLY A 113 -12.05 9.17 -4.03
N TYR A 114 -12.14 10.35 -4.68
CA TYR A 114 -11.02 11.04 -5.34
C TYR A 114 -10.25 10.18 -6.35
N CYS A 115 -10.91 9.13 -6.89
CA CYS A 115 -10.31 8.14 -7.77
C CYS A 115 -8.97 7.59 -7.25
N ASN A 116 -8.84 7.41 -5.94
CA ASN A 116 -7.61 6.88 -5.35
C ASN A 116 -7.40 5.43 -5.81
N VAL A 117 -6.31 5.19 -6.54
CA VAL A 117 -5.83 3.86 -6.93
C VAL A 117 -4.34 4.01 -7.22
N SER A 118 -3.52 3.07 -6.75
CA SER A 118 -2.06 3.12 -6.98
C SER A 118 -1.71 2.50 -8.32
N GLU A 119 -2.11 1.24 -8.53
CA GLU A 119 -1.83 0.48 -9.74
C GLU A 119 -3.04 -0.39 -10.09
N VAL A 120 -3.26 -0.57 -11.38
CA VAL A 120 -4.20 -1.54 -11.93
C VAL A 120 -3.49 -2.33 -13.01
N ALA A 121 -3.59 -3.65 -12.92
CA ALA A 121 -3.02 -4.57 -13.89
C ALA A 121 -4.10 -5.53 -14.39
N PHE A 122 -4.14 -5.76 -15.69
CA PHE A 122 -5.05 -6.71 -16.35
C PHE A 122 -4.25 -7.87 -16.92
N TYR A 123 -4.76 -9.08 -16.73
CA TYR A 123 -4.14 -10.35 -17.13
C TYR A 123 -5.16 -11.15 -17.94
N GLU A 124 -4.70 -11.87 -18.95
CA GLU A 124 -5.55 -12.79 -19.72
C GLU A 124 -5.66 -14.13 -18.99
N ASP A 125 -4.54 -14.62 -18.47
CA ASP A 125 -4.44 -15.85 -17.67
C ASP A 125 -3.78 -15.59 -16.30
N PRO A 126 -4.19 -16.29 -15.21
CA PRO A 126 -3.51 -16.20 -13.92
C PRO A 126 -2.02 -16.57 -13.92
N ALA A 127 -1.54 -17.32 -14.93
CA ALA A 127 -0.14 -17.68 -15.13
C ALA A 127 0.64 -16.65 -15.97
N ASP A 128 -0.02 -15.62 -16.50
CA ASP A 128 0.65 -14.56 -17.23
C ASP A 128 1.63 -13.81 -16.32
N THR A 129 2.84 -13.59 -16.83
CA THR A 129 3.89 -12.82 -16.16
C THR A 129 4.00 -11.39 -16.70
N CYS A 130 3.26 -11.07 -17.77
CA CYS A 130 3.23 -9.75 -18.39
C CYS A 130 1.80 -9.19 -18.35
N ALA A 131 1.60 -8.11 -17.60
CA ALA A 131 0.29 -7.47 -17.47
C ALA A 131 0.16 -6.24 -18.38
N PHE A 132 -1.07 -5.88 -18.72
CA PHE A 132 -1.36 -4.53 -19.18
C PHE A 132 -1.52 -3.61 -17.96
N HIS A 133 -0.56 -2.71 -17.75
CA HIS A 133 -0.54 -1.78 -16.61
C HIS A 133 -1.19 -0.44 -16.97
N LEU A 134 -2.09 0.03 -16.10
CA LEU A 134 -2.48 1.44 -16.05
C LEU A 134 -1.73 2.13 -14.91
N HIS A 135 -0.79 3.00 -15.27
CA HIS A 135 -0.15 3.91 -14.34
C HIS A 135 -0.96 5.21 -14.25
N PHE A 136 -1.43 5.54 -13.05
CA PHE A 136 -2.09 6.81 -12.78
C PHE A 136 -1.06 7.77 -12.20
N ALA A 137 -0.67 8.79 -12.98
CA ALA A 137 0.17 9.85 -12.46
C ALA A 137 -0.63 10.69 -11.46
N HIS A 138 -0.07 10.89 -10.26
CA HIS A 138 -0.60 11.75 -9.21
C HIS A 138 -0.59 13.23 -9.61
#